data_AF-G5NC68-F1
#
_entry.id   AF-G5NC68-F1
#
_cell.length_a   1.000
_cell.length_b   1.000
_cell.length_c   1.000
_cell.angle_alpha   90.00
_cell.angle_beta   90.00
_cell.angle_gamma   90.00
#
_symmetry.space_group_name_H-M   'P 1'
#
loop_
_entity.id
_entity.type
_entity.pdbx_description
1 polymer ?
#
loop_
_entity_poly.entity_id
_entity_poly.type
_entity_poly.pdbx_seq_one_letter_code
_entity_poly.pdbx_strand_id
1 'polypeptide(L)'
;MKQKVVNIGDIKVANDLPFVLFGGMNVLESRDLAMRICEHYVTVTQKLGIPYVFKASFDKANRSSIHSYRGPGLEEGMKIFQELKQTFGVKVITDVHEASQAQPVADVVDVIQLPAFLAR
;
A
#
# COMPACT_ATOMS: atom_id res chain seq x y z
N MET A 1 14.11 -18.71 -19.03
CA MET A 1 13.93 -17.31 -19.48
C MET A 1 14.40 -16.38 -18.38
N LYS A 2 15.05 -15.25 -18.71
CA LYS A 2 15.49 -14.25 -17.71
C LYS A 2 14.25 -13.54 -17.14
N GLN A 3 14.14 -13.46 -15.82
CA GLN A 3 13.02 -12.78 -15.17
C GLN A 3 13.14 -11.26 -15.28
N LYS A 4 12.00 -10.58 -15.41
CA LYS A 4 11.96 -9.12 -15.33
C LYS A 4 12.11 -8.70 -13.88
N VAL A 5 12.87 -7.63 -13.64
CA VAL A 5 13.03 -7.02 -12.32
C VAL A 5 12.31 -5.68 -12.31
N VAL A 6 11.40 -5.49 -11.35
CA VAL A 6 10.77 -4.20 -11.06
C VAL A 6 11.39 -3.66 -9.78
N ASN A 7 11.87 -2.41 -9.80
CA ASN A 7 12.46 -1.76 -8.64
C ASN A 7 11.41 -0.89 -7.94
N ILE A 8 11.21 -1.12 -6.64
CA ILE A 8 10.41 -0.27 -5.75
C ILE A 8 11.39 0.44 -4.82
N GLY A 9 11.95 1.55 -5.29
CA GLY A 9 13.14 2.14 -4.68
C GLY A 9 14.32 1.17 -4.72
N ASP A 10 14.79 0.77 -3.54
CA ASP A 10 15.89 -0.17 -3.32
C ASP A 10 15.45 -1.65 -3.31
N ILE A 11 14.14 -1.93 -3.26
CA ILE A 11 13.60 -3.29 -3.28
C ILE A 11 13.50 -3.80 -4.72
N LYS A 12 14.19 -4.90 -5.03
CA LYS A 12 14.11 -5.59 -6.33
C LYS A 12 13.07 -6.71 -6.27
N VAL A 13 12.04 -6.63 -7.11
CA VAL A 13 10.98 -7.64 -7.22
C VAL A 13 11.14 -8.43 -8.51
N ALA A 14 11.34 -9.75 -8.40
CA ALA A 14 11.38 -10.68 -9.53
C ALA A 14 11.04 -12.11 -9.08
N ASN A 15 10.66 -12.98 -10.02
CA ASN A 15 10.22 -14.35 -9.72
C ASN A 15 11.36 -15.29 -9.27
N ASP A 16 12.61 -14.90 -9.48
CA ASP A 16 13.83 -15.64 -9.13
C ASP A 16 14.65 -14.96 -8.00
N LEU A 17 14.09 -13.92 -7.38
CA LEU A 17 14.66 -13.26 -6.21
C LEU A 17 13.93 -13.70 -4.92
N PRO A 18 14.50 -13.43 -3.73
CA PRO A 18 13.78 -13.63 -2.46
C PRO A 18 12.41 -12.95 -2.51
N PHE A 19 11.40 -13.62 -1.95
CA PHE A 19 10.05 -13.08 -1.96
C PHE A 19 10.00 -11.71 -1.26
N VAL A 20 9.18 -10.80 -1.78
CA VAL A 20 8.91 -9.50 -1.18
C VAL A 20 7.53 -9.54 -0.56
N LEU A 21 7.41 -9.16 0.71
CA LEU A 21 6.14 -9.13 1.42
C LEU A 21 5.39 -7.84 1.11
N PHE A 22 4.28 -7.97 0.40
CA PHE A 22 3.24 -6.93 0.33
C PHE A 22 2.21 -7.23 1.42
N GLY A 23 2.34 -6.57 2.58
CA GLY A 23 1.56 -6.88 3.78
C GLY A 23 1.06 -5.63 4.48
N GLY A 24 -0.06 -5.71 5.18
CA GLY A 24 -0.63 -4.56 5.87
C GLY A 24 -2.08 -4.82 6.25
N MET A 25 -2.93 -3.82 6.06
CA MET A 25 -4.35 -3.88 6.42
C MET A 25 -5.27 -3.68 5.22
N ASN A 26 -6.56 -3.96 5.41
CA ASN A 26 -7.53 -3.86 4.31
C ASN A 26 -7.78 -2.40 3.92
N VAL A 27 -8.42 -1.64 4.80
CA VAL A 27 -8.74 -0.21 4.65
C VAL A 27 -8.06 0.56 5.78
N LEU A 28 -7.66 1.80 5.55
CA LEU A 28 -7.20 2.68 6.63
C LEU A 28 -8.39 2.97 7.56
N GLU A 29 -8.47 2.31 8.71
CA GLU A 29 -9.57 2.52 9.66
C GLU A 29 -9.33 3.76 10.53
N SER A 30 -8.09 3.95 10.97
CA SER A 30 -7.64 5.15 11.67
C SER A 30 -6.12 5.29 11.54
N ARG A 31 -5.61 6.50 11.75
CA ARG A 31 -4.16 6.80 11.78
C ARG A 31 -3.43 5.90 12.78
N ASP A 32 -3.89 5.85 14.03
CA ASP A 32 -3.22 5.09 15.08
C ASP A 32 -3.21 3.58 14.82
N LEU A 33 -4.29 3.04 14.24
CA LEU A 33 -4.31 1.63 13.87
C LEU A 33 -3.30 1.33 12.77
N ALA A 34 -3.22 2.19 11.75
CA ALA A 34 -2.25 2.04 10.67
C ALA A 34 -0.81 2.09 11.18
N MET A 35 -0.51 3.01 12.11
CA MET A 35 0.81 3.13 12.75
C MET A 35 1.21 1.86 13.50
N ARG A 36 0.32 1.33 14.37
CA ARG A 36 0.60 0.10 15.14
C ARG A 36 0.81 -1.12 14.24
N ILE A 37 0.00 -1.25 13.19
CA ILE A 37 0.13 -2.35 12.24
C ILE A 37 1.46 -2.24 11.48
N CYS A 38 1.76 -1.05 10.96
CA CYS A 38 3.00 -0.82 10.23
C CYS A 38 4.24 -1.09 11.09
N GLU A 39 4.28 -0.58 12.32
CA GLU A 39 5.38 -0.82 13.27
C GLU A 39 5.61 -2.32 13.50
N HIS A 40 4.53 -3.09 13.68
CA HIS A 40 4.63 -4.53 13.88
C HIS A 40 5.20 -5.24 12.66
N TYR A 41 4.70 -4.92 11.46
CA TYR A 41 5.24 -5.48 10.22
C TYR A 41 6.72 -5.12 10.02
N VAL A 42 7.10 -3.86 10.23
CA VAL A 42 8.49 -3.39 10.11
C VAL A 42 9.41 -4.15 11.06
N THR A 43 9.02 -4.28 12.32
CA THR A 43 9.79 -5.01 13.34
C THR A 43 10.04 -6.46 12.94
N VAL A 44 8.98 -7.16 12.50
CA VAL A 44 9.07 -8.59 12.14
C VAL A 44 9.87 -8.78 10.85
N THR A 45 9.62 -7.95 9.83
CA THR A 45 10.28 -8.07 8.52
C THR A 45 11.76 -7.73 8.60
N GLN A 46 12.15 -6.71 9.38
CA GLN A 46 13.55 -6.41 9.65
C GLN A 46 14.25 -7.56 10.40
N LYS A 47 13.60 -8.10 11.45
CA LYS A 47 14.15 -9.24 12.22
C LYS A 47 14.41 -10.47 11.34
N LEU A 48 13.55 -10.71 10.35
CA LEU A 48 13.63 -11.88 9.47
C LEU A 48 14.37 -11.61 8.15
N GLY A 49 14.78 -10.36 7.89
CA GLY A 49 15.42 -9.98 6.63
C GLY A 49 14.51 -10.07 5.41
N ILE A 50 13.20 -9.87 5.58
CA ILE A 50 12.19 -9.95 4.51
C ILE A 50 11.95 -8.54 3.94
N PRO A 51 12.13 -8.29 2.64
CA PRO A 51 11.78 -7.00 2.04
C PRO A 51 10.27 -6.74 2.13
N TYR A 52 9.88 -5.49 2.41
CA TYR A 52 8.52 -5.17 2.82
C TYR A 52 7.94 -3.93 2.12
N VAL A 53 6.67 -4.04 1.72
CA VAL A 53 5.82 -2.94 1.22
C VAL A 53 4.52 -2.94 2.03
N PHE A 54 4.21 -1.83 2.70
CA PHE A 54 2.99 -1.67 3.48
C PHE A 54 1.77 -1.46 2.57
N LYS A 55 0.75 -2.30 2.73
CA LYS A 55 -0.50 -2.21 1.97
C LYS A 55 -1.65 -1.68 2.82
N ALA A 56 -2.38 -0.69 2.30
CA ALA A 56 -3.72 -0.34 2.77
C ALA A 56 -4.55 0.31 1.65
N SER A 57 -5.87 0.31 1.76
CA SER A 57 -6.77 1.05 0.86
C SER A 57 -7.28 2.31 1.56
N PHE A 58 -7.30 3.45 0.86
CA PHE A 58 -7.93 4.68 1.36
C PHE A 58 -9.44 4.73 1.10
N ASP A 59 -9.92 3.96 0.12
CA ASP A 59 -11.33 3.84 -0.24
C ASP A 59 -11.69 2.39 -0.63
N LYS A 60 -12.88 1.94 -0.23
CA LYS A 60 -13.48 0.65 -0.59
C LYS A 60 -14.69 0.91 -1.48
N ALA A 61 -14.45 1.13 -2.77
CA ALA A 61 -15.50 1.48 -3.75
C ALA A 61 -16.49 0.35 -4.07
N ASN A 62 -16.23 -0.87 -3.61
CA ASN A 62 -16.99 -2.08 -3.95
C ASN A 62 -17.85 -2.62 -2.80
N ARG A 63 -18.34 -1.75 -1.91
CA ARG A 63 -19.25 -2.16 -0.81
C ARG A 63 -20.67 -2.37 -1.33
N SER A 64 -21.37 -3.37 -0.79
CA SER A 64 -22.75 -3.71 -1.19
C SER A 64 -23.80 -2.69 -0.78
N SER A 65 -23.47 -1.75 0.12
CA SER A 65 -24.35 -0.68 0.58
C SER A 65 -23.61 0.66 0.59
N ILE A 66 -24.31 1.70 0.14
CA ILE A 66 -23.80 3.09 0.12
C ILE A 66 -23.55 3.65 1.54
N HIS A 67 -24.18 3.08 2.57
CA HIS A 67 -24.02 3.52 3.96
C HIS A 67 -22.85 2.83 4.69
N SER A 68 -22.18 1.88 4.03
CA SER A 68 -21.01 1.21 4.60
C SER A 68 -19.84 2.17 4.73
N TYR A 69 -19.10 2.10 5.84
CA TYR A 69 -17.81 2.79 5.97
C TYR A 69 -16.86 2.39 4.83
N ARG A 70 -16.28 3.36 4.14
CA ARG A 70 -15.42 3.12 2.97
C ARG A 70 -13.95 3.42 3.18
N GLY A 71 -13.58 4.06 4.28
CA GLY A 71 -12.23 4.56 4.48
C GLY A 71 -12.23 6.08 4.68
N PRO A 72 -11.04 6.67 4.90
CA PRO A 72 -10.87 8.10 5.17
C PRO A 72 -10.96 8.94 3.89
N GLY A 73 -10.96 8.32 2.70
CA GLY A 73 -10.94 9.01 1.43
C GLY A 73 -9.52 9.43 1.01
N LEU A 74 -9.42 10.03 -0.17
CA LEU A 74 -8.15 10.30 -0.84
C LEU A 74 -7.23 11.22 -0.02
N GLU A 75 -7.72 12.40 0.36
CA GLU A 75 -6.89 13.43 1.01
C GLU A 75 -6.31 12.93 2.34
N GLU A 76 -7.18 12.43 3.22
CA GLU A 76 -6.77 11.97 4.55
C GLU A 76 -5.97 10.66 4.49
N GLY A 77 -6.32 9.76 3.56
CA GLY A 77 -5.52 8.56 3.30
C GLY A 77 -4.08 8.88 2.88
N MET A 78 -3.89 9.89 2.02
CA MET A 78 -2.56 10.33 1.60
C MET A 78 -1.74 10.92 2.76
N LYS A 79 -2.37 11.68 3.67
CA LYS A 79 -1.70 12.18 4.89
C LYS A 79 -1.18 11.03 5.76
N ILE A 80 -2.01 10.00 5.98
CA ILE A 80 -1.61 8.81 6.75
C ILE A 80 -0.45 8.09 6.06
N PHE A 81 -0.48 7.92 4.73
CA PHE A 81 0.64 7.29 4.01
C PHE A 81 1.93 8.10 4.11
N GLN A 82 1.87 9.43 3.99
CA GLN A 82 3.05 10.29 4.17
C GLN A 82 3.66 10.10 5.56
N GLU A 83 2.83 10.06 6.61
CA GLU A 83 3.29 9.85 7.97
C GLU A 83 3.94 8.48 8.18
N LEU A 84 3.35 7.41 7.64
CA LEU A 84 3.94 6.06 7.66
C LEU A 84 5.31 6.03 6.99
N LYS A 85 5.44 6.66 5.82
CA LYS A 85 6.71 6.76 5.09
C LYS A 85 7.76 7.54 5.88
N GLN A 86 7.39 8.69 6.45
CA GLN A 86 8.30 9.52 7.24
C GLN A 86 8.75 8.83 8.53
N THR A 87 7.83 8.13 9.20
CA THR A 87 8.11 7.50 10.50
C THR A 87 8.92 6.22 10.37
N PHE A 88 8.57 5.36 9.41
CA PHE A 88 9.14 4.01 9.32
C PHE A 88 10.04 3.79 8.09
N GLY A 89 10.11 4.74 7.17
CA GLY A 89 10.87 4.59 5.92
C GLY A 89 10.33 3.51 4.98
N VAL A 90 9.08 3.06 5.19
CA VAL A 90 8.47 1.97 4.41
C VAL A 90 8.11 2.40 2.99
N LYS A 91 8.11 1.42 2.08
CA LYS A 91 7.41 1.55 0.79
C LYS A 91 5.93 1.27 1.01
N VAL A 92 5.04 1.96 0.30
CA VAL A 92 3.60 1.82 0.45
C VAL A 92 2.90 1.53 -0.88
N ILE A 93 1.83 0.73 -0.82
CA ILE A 93 0.96 0.38 -1.95
C ILE A 93 -0.51 0.67 -1.60
N THR A 94 -1.24 1.24 -2.55
CA THR A 94 -2.69 1.44 -2.44
C THR A 94 -3.38 1.30 -3.79
N ASP A 95 -4.68 1.08 -3.79
CA ASP A 95 -5.53 0.93 -4.97
C ASP A 95 -6.24 2.23 -5.35
N VAL A 96 -6.41 2.45 -6.66
CA VAL A 96 -7.20 3.57 -7.22
C VAL A 96 -8.45 3.04 -7.92
N HIS A 97 -9.56 3.77 -7.81
CA HIS A 97 -10.86 3.37 -8.37
C HIS A 97 -11.31 4.26 -9.53
N GLU A 98 -10.65 5.40 -9.74
CA GLU A 98 -10.89 6.30 -10.87
C GLU A 98 -9.56 6.82 -11.44
N ALA A 99 -9.51 7.10 -12.75
CA ALA A 99 -8.30 7.57 -13.41
C ALA A 99 -7.78 8.91 -12.84
N SER A 100 -8.70 9.78 -12.41
CA SER A 100 -8.40 11.08 -11.76
C SER A 100 -7.60 10.93 -10.46
N GLN A 101 -7.71 9.78 -9.78
CA GLN A 101 -6.99 9.48 -8.54
C GLN A 101 -5.54 9.06 -8.79
N ALA A 102 -5.19 8.64 -10.01
CA ALA A 102 -3.89 8.03 -10.30
C ALA A 102 -2.73 8.97 -10.00
N GLN A 103 -2.77 10.21 -10.48
CA GLN A 103 -1.69 11.18 -10.24
C GLN A 103 -1.54 11.56 -8.75
N PRO A 104 -2.58 12.03 -8.04
CA PRO A 104 -2.42 12.42 -6.64
C PRO A 104 -2.00 11.27 -5.72
N VAL A 105 -2.39 10.02 -6.06
CA VAL A 105 -1.90 8.84 -5.33
C VAL A 105 -0.44 8.55 -5.68
N ALA A 106 -0.06 8.64 -6.96
CA ALA A 106 1.33 8.41 -7.43
C ALA A 106 2.34 9.35 -6.78
N ASP A 107 1.93 10.57 -6.46
CA ASP A 107 2.79 11.57 -5.82
C ASP A 107 3.20 11.17 -4.39
N VAL A 108 2.50 10.20 -3.77
CA VAL A 108 2.70 9.78 -2.37
C VAL A 108 3.16 8.34 -2.26
N VAL A 109 2.54 7.41 -2.99
CA VAL A 109 2.79 5.95 -2.83
C VAL A 109 3.87 5.43 -3.77
N ASP A 110 4.46 4.29 -3.45
CA ASP A 110 5.53 3.69 -4.26
C ASP A 110 5.00 2.70 -5.31
N VAL A 111 3.79 2.17 -5.08
CA VAL A 111 3.11 1.27 -6.02
C VAL A 111 1.61 1.61 -6.06
N ILE A 112 1.07 1.75 -7.27
CA ILE A 112 -0.38 1.84 -7.49
C ILE A 112 -0.90 0.47 -7.90
N GLN A 113 -1.96 0.02 -7.22
CA GLN A 113 -2.68 -1.20 -7.55
C GLN A 113 -3.91 -0.89 -8.40
N LEU A 114 -4.10 -1.63 -9.49
CA LEU A 114 -5.34 -1.62 -10.25
C LEU A 114 -6.31 -2.68 -9.69
N PRO A 115 -7.51 -2.31 -9.20
CA PRO A 115 -8.51 -3.25 -8.75
C PRO A 115 -8.91 -4.23 -9.87
N ALA A 116 -9.18 -5.48 -9.50
CA ALA A 116 -9.52 -6.55 -10.46
C ALA A 116 -10.73 -6.21 -11.35
N PHE A 117 -11.75 -5.52 -10.81
CA PHE A 117 -12.94 -5.11 -11.56
C PHE A 117 -12.66 -4.02 -12.62
N LEU A 118 -11.49 -3.37 -12.56
CA LEU A 118 -11.06 -2.29 -13.46
C LEU A 118 -9.89 -2.72 -14.35
N ALA A 119 -9.60 -4.02 -14.43
CA ALA A 119 -8.37 -4.53 -15.05
C ALA A 119 -8.41 -4.62 -16.60
N ARG A 120 -9.50 -4.19 -17.25
CA ARG A 120 -9.72 -4.25 -18.70
C ARG A 120 -9.98 -2.87 -19.24
#